data_AF-A0A8S3R798-F1
#
_entry.id   AF-A0A8S3R798-F1
#
_cell.length_a   1.000
_cell.length_b   1.000
_cell.length_c   1.000
_cell.angle_alpha   90.00
_cell.angle_beta   90.00
_cell.angle_gamma   90.00
#
_symmetry.space_group_name_H-M   'P 1'
#
loop_
_entity.id
_entity.type
_entity.pdbx_description
1 polymer ?
#
loop_
_entity_poly.entity_id
_entity_poly.type
_entity_poly.pdbx_seq_one_letter_code
_entity_poly.pdbx_strand_id
1 'polypeptide(L)'
;MKEDEQSREYDSRKAEYHHLNISTEFESFYINASDYELMDPFIHQHRYELLLNNVVKCKGKNLFLLVFVHMAPGNFAGRILIRSTFGSILKFHNKRIEYVFVLGKTENATLQKDLENESKIYMDIIQGNYIDSYRNLTYKLVFSLFWLNNFCKNAKFVIKMDDDIIINIPLVILYLTEKLKTGKSVNVLECQTITKNIPVRESNKKWFITPEEYPFTKFLPYCAGHSSIMSIDVVRKMYRASKNVPYLWLEDVYGSGFLSLLLKLKMFMPKFYFEPVISSLNDKPCSLFYLNILKNDTNALVLWYTITQYGTKLNCTC
;
A
#
# COMPACT_ATOMS: atom_id res chain seq x y z
N MET A 1 -35.09 -7.34 -40.33
CA MET A 1 -34.68 -5.98 -40.75
C MET A 1 -34.83 -4.96 -39.61
N LYS A 2 -34.42 -5.34 -38.37
CA LYS A 2 -34.40 -4.49 -37.16
C LYS A 2 -33.32 -4.98 -36.16
N GLU A 3 -32.16 -5.39 -36.66
CA GLU A 3 -31.00 -5.76 -35.80
C GLU A 3 -29.70 -5.05 -36.21
N ASP A 4 -29.70 -4.22 -37.26
CA ASP A 4 -28.49 -3.61 -37.82
C ASP A 4 -28.25 -2.13 -37.47
N GLU A 5 -29.06 -1.55 -36.58
CA GLU A 5 -28.90 -0.14 -36.13
C GLU A 5 -28.22 -0.01 -34.76
N GLN A 6 -28.37 -0.96 -33.83
CA GLN A 6 -27.71 -0.88 -32.52
C GLN A 6 -26.21 -1.20 -32.56
N SER A 7 -25.75 -2.01 -33.53
CA SER A 7 -24.31 -2.29 -33.69
C SER A 7 -23.52 -1.13 -34.29
N ARG A 8 -24.19 -0.18 -34.96
CA ARG A 8 -23.53 0.99 -35.58
C ARG A 8 -23.40 2.18 -34.64
N GLU A 9 -24.22 2.26 -33.60
CA GLU A 9 -24.15 3.31 -32.57
C GLU A 9 -23.14 2.99 -31.44
N TYR A 10 -22.73 1.72 -31.32
CA TYR A 10 -21.66 1.29 -30.42
C TYR A 10 -20.25 1.53 -30.99
N ASP A 11 -20.11 1.52 -32.33
CA ASP A 11 -18.81 1.61 -33.00
C ASP A 11 -18.40 3.06 -33.38
N SER A 12 -19.36 3.98 -33.47
CA SER A 12 -19.11 5.39 -33.83
C SER A 12 -18.46 6.22 -32.71
N ARG A 13 -18.45 5.75 -31.46
CA ARG A 13 -17.77 6.41 -30.34
C ARG A 13 -16.29 6.05 -30.19
N LYS A 14 -15.76 5.12 -31.01
CA LYS A 14 -14.36 4.64 -30.92
C LYS A 14 -13.36 5.45 -31.75
N ALA A 15 -13.80 6.36 -32.62
CA ALA A 15 -12.94 6.95 -33.65
C ALA A 15 -12.41 8.37 -33.36
N GLU A 16 -12.74 9.00 -32.22
CA GLU A 16 -12.34 10.39 -31.94
C GLU A 16 -11.23 10.57 -30.88
N TYR A 17 -10.73 9.48 -30.28
CA TYR A 17 -9.81 9.53 -29.12
C TYR A 17 -8.32 9.48 -29.47
N HIS A 18 -7.91 9.86 -30.69
CA HIS A 18 -6.52 9.62 -31.10
C HIS A 18 -5.48 10.68 -30.69
N HIS A 19 -5.83 11.75 -29.96
CA HIS A 19 -4.87 12.82 -29.63
C HIS A 19 -4.99 13.50 -28.24
N LEU A 20 -5.59 12.85 -27.22
CA LEU A 20 -5.66 13.42 -25.86
C LEU A 20 -4.67 12.75 -24.89
N ASN A 21 -4.14 13.53 -23.94
CA ASN A 21 -3.21 13.05 -22.92
C ASN A 21 -3.96 12.10 -21.96
N ILE A 22 -3.42 10.91 -21.68
CA ILE A 22 -4.05 9.88 -20.83
C ILE A 22 -4.48 10.45 -19.46
N SER A 23 -3.75 11.41 -18.90
CA SER A 23 -4.17 12.07 -17.66
C SER A 23 -5.47 12.86 -17.81
N THR A 24 -5.68 13.50 -18.95
CA THR A 24 -6.86 14.33 -19.25
C THR A 24 -8.07 13.44 -19.55
N GLU A 25 -7.89 12.33 -20.28
CA GLU A 25 -8.96 11.35 -20.50
C GLU A 25 -9.33 10.62 -19.21
N PHE A 26 -8.34 10.32 -18.37
CA PHE A 26 -8.58 9.73 -17.06
C PHE A 26 -9.38 10.66 -16.16
N GLU A 27 -8.93 11.92 -16.05
CA GLU A 27 -9.64 12.95 -15.28
C GLU A 27 -11.07 13.11 -15.81
N SER A 28 -11.28 13.21 -17.12
CA SER A 28 -12.64 13.34 -17.68
C SER A 28 -13.51 12.11 -17.45
N PHE A 29 -12.98 10.89 -17.62
CA PHE A 29 -13.73 9.66 -17.42
C PHE A 29 -14.11 9.47 -15.96
N TYR A 30 -13.16 9.53 -15.03
CA TYR A 30 -13.40 9.19 -13.63
C TYR A 30 -13.92 10.34 -12.76
N ILE A 31 -13.72 11.61 -13.15
CA ILE A 31 -14.30 12.77 -12.44
C ILE A 31 -15.75 13.00 -12.90
N ASN A 32 -16.06 12.77 -14.18
CA ASN A 32 -17.43 12.95 -14.69
C ASN A 32 -18.29 11.69 -14.52
N ALA A 33 -17.70 10.50 -14.34
CA ALA A 33 -18.40 9.29 -13.90
C ALA A 33 -18.80 9.40 -12.40
N SER A 34 -19.64 10.40 -12.13
CA SER A 34 -20.51 10.47 -10.97
C SER A 34 -21.72 9.53 -11.09
N ASP A 35 -21.67 8.61 -12.07
CA ASP A 35 -22.65 7.54 -12.24
C ASP A 35 -22.62 6.62 -11.02
N TYR A 36 -23.79 6.47 -10.39
CA TYR A 36 -24.00 5.67 -9.18
C TYR A 36 -23.54 4.20 -9.32
N GLU A 37 -23.42 3.68 -10.55
CA GLU A 37 -23.03 2.28 -10.82
C GLU A 37 -21.56 1.97 -10.49
N LEU A 38 -20.67 2.97 -10.53
CA LEU A 38 -19.25 2.80 -10.20
C LEU A 38 -18.92 3.14 -8.74
N MET A 39 -19.94 3.57 -7.97
CA MET A 39 -19.81 3.94 -6.57
C MET A 39 -19.93 2.70 -5.67
N ASP A 40 -18.77 2.18 -5.27
CA ASP A 40 -18.69 1.12 -4.27
C ASP A 40 -19.22 1.56 -2.88
N PRO A 41 -20.21 0.87 -2.28
CA PRO A 41 -20.78 1.26 -0.99
C PRO A 41 -19.80 1.24 0.19
N PHE A 42 -18.82 0.34 0.19
CA PHE A 42 -17.84 0.26 1.28
C PHE A 42 -16.97 1.53 1.30
N ILE A 43 -16.48 1.96 0.14
CA ILE A 43 -15.63 3.14 -0.01
C ILE A 43 -16.45 4.44 0.09
N HIS A 44 -17.45 4.61 -0.77
CA HIS A 44 -18.10 5.89 -1.02
C HIS A 44 -19.16 6.22 0.05
N GLN A 45 -19.84 5.21 0.60
CA GLN A 45 -20.79 5.40 1.71
C GLN A 45 -20.17 5.22 3.09
N HIS A 46 -18.84 5.06 3.16
CA HIS A 46 -18.09 5.01 4.42
C HIS A 46 -18.53 3.91 5.37
N ARG A 47 -18.87 2.73 4.84
CA ARG A 47 -19.32 1.58 5.65
C ARG A 47 -18.15 0.85 6.32
N TYR A 48 -17.22 1.63 6.89
CA TYR A 48 -16.03 1.14 7.59
C TYR A 48 -16.41 0.77 9.02
N GLU A 49 -16.62 -0.52 9.28
CA GLU A 49 -16.77 -1.03 10.64
C GLU A 49 -15.43 -1.62 11.12
N LEU A 50 -15.10 -1.30 12.36
CA LEU A 50 -13.87 -1.72 13.01
C LEU A 50 -14.16 -2.98 13.84
N LEU A 51 -13.82 -4.14 13.30
CA LEU A 51 -13.97 -5.43 14.00
C LEU A 51 -12.94 -5.56 15.12
N LEU A 52 -11.69 -5.17 14.84
CA LEU A 52 -10.61 -5.04 15.81
C LEU A 52 -9.96 -3.67 15.64
N ASN A 53 -9.77 -2.95 16.75
CA ASN A 53 -9.29 -1.57 16.71
C ASN A 53 -8.23 -1.27 17.78
N ASN A 54 -7.00 -1.71 17.56
CA ASN A 54 -5.90 -1.42 18.47
C ASN A 54 -5.29 -0.04 18.22
N VAL A 55 -5.92 1.00 18.78
CA VAL A 55 -5.44 2.40 18.66
C VAL A 55 -4.20 2.72 19.50
N VAL A 56 -3.79 1.81 20.39
CA VAL A 56 -2.72 2.05 21.38
C VAL A 56 -1.40 2.42 20.72
N LYS A 57 -1.05 1.78 19.60
CA LYS A 57 0.18 2.06 18.83
C LYS A 57 0.24 3.50 18.33
N CYS A 58 -0.90 4.16 18.14
CA CYS A 58 -0.99 5.55 17.70
C CYS A 58 -1.24 6.56 18.82
N LYS A 59 -1.36 6.12 20.08
CA LYS A 59 -1.48 7.03 21.24
C LYS A 59 -0.15 7.73 21.53
N GLY A 60 -0.21 8.89 22.19
CA GLY A 60 0.94 9.70 22.56
C GLY A 60 1.36 10.74 21.52
N LYS A 61 2.37 11.54 21.85
CA LYS A 61 2.93 12.57 20.96
C LYS A 61 4.15 12.02 20.21
N ASN A 62 4.47 12.60 19.06
CA ASN A 62 5.73 12.41 18.33
C ASN A 62 6.00 11.01 17.75
N LEU A 63 4.97 10.32 17.23
CA LEU A 63 5.19 9.13 16.40
C LEU A 63 5.92 9.55 15.11
N PHE A 64 7.13 9.03 14.89
CA PHE A 64 7.93 9.42 13.74
C PHE A 64 7.56 8.59 12.51
N LEU A 65 7.52 7.27 12.67
CA LEU A 65 7.22 6.32 11.62
C LEU A 65 6.19 5.32 12.12
N LEU A 66 5.13 5.12 11.34
CA LEU A 66 4.24 3.97 11.49
C LEU A 66 4.43 3.04 10.28
N VAL A 67 4.67 1.76 10.53
CA VAL A 67 4.69 0.73 9.50
C VAL A 67 3.32 0.03 9.47
N PHE A 68 2.69 0.05 8.31
CA PHE A 68 1.33 -0.41 8.08
C PHE A 68 1.39 -1.64 7.19
N VAL A 69 1.27 -2.82 7.80
CA VAL A 69 1.53 -4.10 7.13
C VAL A 69 0.21 -4.72 6.69
N HIS A 70 -0.01 -4.81 5.38
CA HIS A 70 -1.14 -5.55 4.81
C HIS A 70 -0.87 -7.05 4.97
N MET A 71 -1.69 -7.71 5.79
CA MET A 71 -1.46 -9.08 6.22
C MET A 71 -2.72 -9.91 5.99
N ALA A 72 -2.57 -11.17 5.58
CA ALA A 72 -3.70 -12.08 5.49
C ALA A 72 -4.11 -12.59 6.89
N PRO A 73 -5.41 -12.83 7.16
CA PRO A 73 -5.89 -13.27 8.48
C PRO A 73 -5.19 -14.56 8.95
N GLY A 74 -5.05 -15.53 8.05
CA GLY A 74 -4.39 -16.81 8.31
C GLY A 74 -2.88 -16.77 8.48
N ASN A 75 -2.21 -15.65 8.19
CA ASN A 75 -0.75 -15.55 8.23
C ASN A 75 -0.21 -15.23 9.64
N PHE A 76 -0.51 -16.09 10.62
CA PHE A 76 -0.01 -15.95 11.98
C PHE A 76 1.52 -16.02 12.06
N ALA A 77 2.13 -16.95 11.32
CA ALA A 77 3.58 -17.11 11.27
C ALA A 77 4.29 -15.84 10.75
N GLY A 78 3.76 -15.20 9.71
CA GLY A 78 4.27 -13.93 9.18
C GLY A 78 4.18 -12.79 10.21
N ARG A 79 3.08 -12.72 10.98
CA ARG A 79 2.96 -11.75 12.08
C ARG A 79 4.02 -11.99 13.16
N ILE A 80 4.24 -13.24 13.57
CA ILE A 80 5.30 -13.59 14.54
C ILE A 80 6.69 -13.24 14.00
N LEU A 81 6.96 -13.51 12.73
CA LEU A 81 8.21 -13.16 12.08
C LEU A 81 8.46 -11.64 12.10
N ILE A 82 7.47 -10.83 11.72
CA ILE A 82 7.60 -9.37 11.72
C ILE A 82 7.82 -8.84 13.15
N ARG A 83 7.06 -9.35 14.13
CA ARG A 83 7.26 -9.01 15.56
C ARG A 83 8.68 -9.30 16.03
N SER A 84 9.25 -10.42 15.59
CA SER A 84 10.57 -10.90 15.99
C SER A 84 11.73 -10.28 15.19
N THR A 85 11.42 -9.58 14.10
CA THR A 85 12.41 -8.95 13.21
C THR A 85 12.36 -7.43 13.35
N PHE A 86 12.04 -6.69 12.29
CA PHE A 86 12.04 -5.22 12.29
C PHE A 86 11.00 -4.62 13.24
N GLY A 87 9.90 -5.35 13.50
CA GLY A 87 8.88 -4.94 14.46
C GLY A 87 9.41 -4.85 15.90
N SER A 88 10.55 -5.46 16.21
CA SER A 88 11.19 -5.32 17.53
C SER A 88 11.85 -3.94 17.73
N ILE A 89 12.13 -3.19 16.66
CA ILE A 89 12.79 -1.88 16.73
C ILE A 89 11.74 -0.76 16.87
N LEU A 90 11.35 -0.46 18.11
CA LEU A 90 10.34 0.57 18.42
C LEU A 90 10.93 1.98 18.64
N LYS A 91 12.26 2.10 18.73
CA LYS A 91 12.95 3.38 18.89
C LYS A 91 14.34 3.34 18.27
N PHE A 92 14.69 4.35 17.48
CA PHE A 92 16.03 4.52 16.90
C PHE A 92 16.37 6.01 16.78
N HIS A 93 17.57 6.45 17.18
CA HIS A 93 17.98 7.87 17.27
C HIS A 93 16.89 8.81 17.84
N ASN A 94 16.30 8.44 18.97
CA ASN A 94 15.20 9.19 19.62
C ASN A 94 13.94 9.39 18.77
N LYS A 95 13.77 8.64 17.68
CA LYS A 95 12.54 8.57 16.89
C LYS A 95 11.74 7.36 17.32
N ARG A 96 10.47 7.57 17.65
CA ARG A 96 9.52 6.50 17.95
C ARG A 96 9.03 5.85 16.66
N ILE A 97 9.10 4.53 16.61
CA ILE A 97 8.62 3.70 15.52
C ILE A 97 7.55 2.76 16.07
N GLU A 98 6.49 2.56 15.32
CA GLU A 98 5.45 1.59 15.63
C GLU A 98 5.06 0.84 14.36
N TYR A 99 4.36 -0.27 14.52
CA TYR A 99 3.74 -0.99 13.41
C TYR A 99 2.35 -1.50 13.80
N VAL A 100 1.52 -1.75 12.79
CA VAL A 100 0.23 -2.43 12.93
C VAL A 100 -0.02 -3.35 11.72
N PHE A 101 -0.72 -4.46 11.96
CA PHE A 101 -1.19 -5.39 10.94
C PHE A 101 -2.62 -5.04 10.53
N VAL A 102 -2.88 -5.03 9.22
CA VAL A 102 -4.17 -4.67 8.62
C VAL A 102 -4.80 -5.88 7.98
N LEU A 103 -5.96 -6.26 8.49
CA LEU A 103 -6.67 -7.45 8.08
C LEU A 103 -8.11 -7.08 7.66
N GLY A 104 -8.67 -7.89 6.77
CA GLY A 104 -10.12 -7.99 6.56
C GLY A 104 -10.74 -9.09 7.41
N LYS A 105 -12.05 -9.26 7.29
CA LYS A 105 -12.77 -10.39 7.89
C LYS A 105 -12.43 -11.69 7.18
N THR A 106 -12.48 -12.78 7.94
CA THR A 106 -12.44 -14.16 7.45
C THR A 106 -13.80 -14.81 7.70
N GLU A 107 -14.21 -15.72 6.83
CA GLU A 107 -15.43 -16.53 7.01
C GLU A 107 -15.19 -17.72 7.96
N ASN A 108 -13.92 -18.01 8.27
CA ASN A 108 -13.57 -19.07 9.20
C ASN A 108 -13.69 -18.57 10.65
N ALA A 109 -14.75 -19.00 11.35
CA ALA A 109 -15.04 -18.60 12.72
C ALA A 109 -13.92 -18.96 13.72
N THR A 110 -13.25 -20.10 13.54
CA THR A 110 -12.11 -20.50 14.37
C THR A 110 -10.96 -19.53 14.20
N LEU A 111 -10.61 -19.22 12.94
CA LEU A 111 -9.55 -18.25 12.64
C LEU A 111 -9.89 -16.85 13.16
N GLN A 112 -11.15 -16.43 13.08
CA GLN A 112 -11.59 -15.15 13.65
C GLN A 112 -11.41 -15.11 15.17
N LYS A 113 -11.76 -16.19 15.88
CA LYS A 113 -11.55 -16.30 17.32
C LYS A 113 -10.07 -16.29 17.70
N ASP A 114 -9.22 -16.94 16.91
CA ASP A 114 -7.77 -16.93 17.13
C ASP A 114 -7.19 -15.52 16.95
N LEU A 115 -7.66 -14.77 15.94
CA LEU A 115 -7.28 -13.37 15.72
C LEU A 115 -7.71 -12.45 16.86
N GLU A 116 -8.91 -12.64 17.41
CA GLU A 116 -9.37 -11.90 18.58
C GLU A 116 -8.48 -12.15 19.81
N ASN A 117 -8.09 -13.40 20.03
CA ASN A 117 -7.18 -13.77 21.12
C ASN A 117 -5.78 -13.19 20.90
N GLU A 118 -5.23 -13.31 19.69
CA GLU A 118 -3.95 -12.71 19.31
C GLU A 118 -3.98 -11.18 19.51
N SER A 119 -5.04 -10.51 19.05
CA SER A 119 -5.22 -9.07 19.17
C SER A 119 -5.24 -8.60 20.62
N LYS A 120 -5.85 -9.37 21.54
CA LYS A 120 -5.85 -9.07 22.98
C LYS A 120 -4.44 -9.13 23.58
N ILE A 121 -3.59 -10.02 23.07
CA ILE A 121 -2.22 -10.23 23.58
C ILE A 121 -1.28 -9.15 23.05
N TYR A 122 -1.23 -8.95 21.73
CA TYR A 122 -0.20 -8.13 21.09
C TYR A 122 -0.62 -6.68 20.83
N MET A 123 -1.93 -6.41 20.79
CA MET A 123 -2.51 -5.07 20.57
C MET A 123 -1.92 -4.35 19.33
N ASP A 124 -1.66 -5.09 18.26
CA ASP A 124 -1.06 -4.61 17.02
C ASP A 124 -1.89 -4.94 15.76
N ILE A 125 -3.11 -5.47 15.93
CA ILE A 125 -4.02 -5.82 14.83
C ILE A 125 -5.10 -4.76 14.67
N ILE A 126 -5.37 -4.36 13.43
CA ILE A 126 -6.60 -3.66 13.05
C ILE A 126 -7.34 -4.49 12.01
N GLN A 127 -8.66 -4.56 12.13
CA GLN A 127 -9.48 -5.39 11.26
C GLN A 127 -10.72 -4.63 10.80
N GLY A 128 -10.93 -4.60 9.49
CA GLY A 128 -12.11 -4.00 8.87
C GLY A 128 -13.14 -5.04 8.40
N ASN A 129 -14.38 -4.61 8.21
CA ASN A 129 -15.52 -5.45 7.83
C ASN A 129 -15.62 -5.78 6.32
N TYR A 130 -14.50 -6.00 5.63
CA TYR A 130 -14.44 -6.44 4.24
C TYR A 130 -13.77 -7.81 4.14
N ILE A 131 -14.23 -8.69 3.23
CA ILE A 131 -13.62 -10.01 3.05
C ILE A 131 -12.17 -9.83 2.60
N ASP A 132 -11.22 -10.45 3.30
CA ASP A 132 -9.81 -10.39 2.94
C ASP A 132 -9.53 -11.29 1.74
N SER A 133 -9.48 -10.70 0.55
CA SER A 133 -9.19 -11.38 -0.71
C SER A 133 -8.34 -10.50 -1.61
N TYR A 134 -7.69 -11.11 -2.60
CA TYR A 134 -6.83 -10.36 -3.54
C TYR A 134 -7.61 -9.28 -4.32
N ARG A 135 -8.86 -9.56 -4.72
CA ARG A 135 -9.74 -8.58 -5.38
C ARG A 135 -10.17 -7.45 -4.43
N ASN A 136 -10.14 -7.67 -3.12
CA ASN A 136 -10.55 -6.70 -2.11
C ASN A 136 -9.38 -5.91 -1.50
N LEU A 137 -8.17 -5.98 -2.08
CA LEU A 137 -7.02 -5.22 -1.58
C LEU A 137 -7.27 -3.71 -1.58
N THR A 138 -8.06 -3.20 -2.53
CA THR A 138 -8.45 -1.78 -2.52
C THR A 138 -9.30 -1.41 -1.30
N TYR A 139 -10.18 -2.30 -0.83
CA TYR A 139 -10.89 -2.08 0.44
C TYR A 139 -9.91 -2.03 1.61
N LYS A 140 -8.91 -2.92 1.63
CA LYS A 140 -7.85 -2.91 2.63
C LYS A 140 -7.06 -1.60 2.61
N LEU A 141 -6.67 -1.11 1.43
CA LEU A 141 -6.02 0.19 1.27
C LEU A 141 -6.89 1.35 1.77
N VAL A 142 -8.13 1.47 1.31
CA VAL A 142 -8.99 2.60 1.70
C VAL A 142 -9.31 2.55 3.20
N PHE A 143 -9.56 1.37 3.75
CA PHE A 143 -9.69 1.18 5.21
C PHE A 143 -8.41 1.59 5.95
N SER A 144 -7.23 1.28 5.39
CA SER A 144 -5.93 1.73 5.93
C SER A 144 -5.86 3.25 6.01
N LEU A 145 -6.18 3.92 4.90
CA LEU A 145 -6.20 5.38 4.80
C LEU A 145 -7.21 5.99 5.79
N PHE A 146 -8.41 5.41 5.90
CA PHE A 146 -9.42 5.77 6.89
C PHE A 146 -8.88 5.69 8.32
N TRP A 147 -8.28 4.54 8.68
CA TRP A 147 -7.82 4.30 10.04
C TRP A 147 -6.67 5.25 10.41
N LEU A 148 -5.69 5.41 9.52
CA LEU A 148 -4.57 6.33 9.70
C LEU A 148 -5.04 7.78 9.85
N ASN A 149 -5.98 8.20 9.01
CA ASN A 149 -6.56 9.54 9.06
C ASN A 149 -7.29 9.81 10.39
N ASN A 150 -7.93 8.80 10.99
CA ASN A 150 -8.73 8.99 12.20
C ASN A 150 -7.95 8.77 13.50
N PHE A 151 -7.11 7.74 13.55
CA PHE A 151 -6.47 7.28 14.78
C PHE A 151 -4.98 7.57 14.85
N CYS A 152 -4.30 7.80 13.73
CA CYS A 152 -2.84 7.99 13.68
C CYS A 152 -2.39 9.35 13.12
N LYS A 153 -3.19 10.39 13.38
CA LYS A 153 -2.99 11.76 12.89
C LYS A 153 -1.62 12.36 13.20
N ASN A 154 -0.94 11.89 14.24
CA ASN A 154 0.31 12.46 14.74
C ASN A 154 1.58 11.79 14.19
N ALA A 155 1.44 10.73 13.38
CA ALA A 155 2.57 10.14 12.67
C ALA A 155 3.19 11.19 11.73
N LYS A 156 4.52 11.19 11.55
CA LYS A 156 5.17 12.03 10.53
C LYS A 156 5.16 11.32 9.18
N PHE A 157 5.61 10.07 9.17
CA PHE A 157 5.65 9.21 8.00
C PHE A 157 4.91 7.90 8.26
N VAL A 158 4.42 7.31 7.17
CA VAL A 158 3.79 5.99 7.14
C VAL A 158 4.48 5.18 6.05
N ILE A 159 4.78 3.92 6.34
CA ILE A 159 5.13 2.94 5.31
C ILE A 159 3.95 2.01 5.14
N LYS A 160 3.39 1.90 3.93
CA LYS A 160 2.53 0.76 3.55
C LYS A 160 3.44 -0.32 3.02
N MET A 161 3.23 -1.56 3.46
CA MET A 161 3.94 -2.71 2.90
C MET A 161 3.09 -3.98 2.92
N ASP A 162 3.43 -4.91 2.04
CA ASP A 162 2.91 -6.28 2.06
C ASP A 162 3.67 -7.15 3.09
N ASP A 163 3.18 -8.36 3.32
CA ASP A 163 3.69 -9.27 4.37
C ASP A 163 4.94 -10.08 3.99
N ASP A 164 5.43 -9.92 2.75
CA ASP A 164 6.58 -10.61 2.18
C ASP A 164 7.80 -9.71 2.05
N ILE A 165 7.96 -8.74 2.96
CA ILE A 165 9.05 -7.75 2.93
C ILE A 165 9.67 -7.56 4.33
N ILE A 166 11.00 -7.47 4.39
CA ILE A 166 11.76 -6.96 5.56
C ILE A 166 12.23 -5.55 5.25
N ILE A 167 12.11 -4.68 6.26
CA ILE A 167 12.54 -3.29 6.16
C ILE A 167 13.75 -3.02 7.08
N ASN A 168 14.71 -2.26 6.58
CA ASN A 168 15.85 -1.81 7.37
C ASN A 168 15.47 -0.52 8.12
N ILE A 169 14.80 -0.66 9.26
CA ILE A 169 14.33 0.48 10.10
C ILE A 169 15.44 1.52 10.34
N PRO A 170 16.67 1.15 10.76
CA PRO A 170 17.76 2.11 10.93
C PRO A 170 17.99 3.03 9.72
N LEU A 171 18.15 2.45 8.53
CA LEU A 171 18.38 3.24 7.30
C LEU A 171 17.17 4.09 6.93
N VAL A 172 15.96 3.55 7.08
CA VAL A 172 14.70 4.29 6.88
C VAL A 172 14.66 5.53 7.76
N ILE A 173 15.02 5.41 9.03
CA ILE A 173 14.99 6.52 9.97
C ILE A 173 16.06 7.58 9.64
N LEU A 174 17.27 7.17 9.27
CA LEU A 174 18.32 8.11 8.84
C LEU A 174 17.87 8.89 7.61
N TYR A 175 17.32 8.20 6.61
CA TYR A 175 16.80 8.80 5.38
C TYR A 175 15.68 9.81 5.63
N LEU A 176 14.64 9.40 6.36
CA LEU A 176 13.50 10.28 6.66
C LEU A 176 13.90 11.46 7.56
N THR A 177 14.94 11.28 8.40
CA THR A 177 15.51 12.37 9.19
C THR A 177 16.23 13.39 8.31
N GLU A 178 16.96 12.95 7.29
CA GLU A 178 17.60 13.83 6.31
C GLU A 178 16.57 14.62 5.49
N LYS A 179 15.48 14.00 5.04
CA LYS A 179 14.35 14.71 4.41
C LYS A 179 13.73 15.78 5.28
N LEU A 180 13.57 15.52 6.58
CA LEU A 180 13.04 16.51 7.51
C LEU A 180 13.98 17.72 7.62
N LYS A 181 15.29 17.48 7.70
CA LYS A 181 16.30 18.56 7.75
C LYS A 181 16.30 19.40 6.47
N THR A 182 16.08 18.79 5.32
CA THR A 182 16.09 19.47 4.01
C THR A 182 14.73 20.07 3.61
N GLY A 183 13.71 20.01 4.48
CA GLY A 183 12.38 20.56 4.22
C GLY A 183 11.53 19.75 3.23
N LYS A 184 11.94 18.52 2.88
CA LYS A 184 11.28 17.63 1.90
C LYS A 184 10.39 16.56 2.56
N SER A 185 9.66 16.95 3.60
CA SER A 185 8.89 16.01 4.46
C SER A 185 7.37 16.06 4.29
N VAL A 186 6.88 16.88 3.38
CA VAL A 186 5.45 17.09 3.06
C VAL A 186 5.22 16.65 1.61
N ASN A 187 4.02 16.17 1.28
CA ASN A 187 3.71 15.60 -0.04
C ASN A 187 4.64 14.45 -0.45
N VAL A 188 5.12 13.66 0.51
CA VAL A 188 6.00 12.52 0.23
C VAL A 188 5.15 11.35 -0.23
N LEU A 189 5.43 10.85 -1.43
CA LEU A 189 4.97 9.57 -1.94
C LEU A 189 6.16 8.91 -2.66
N GLU A 190 6.74 7.90 -2.04
CA GLU A 190 7.99 7.29 -2.48
C GLU A 190 7.88 5.77 -2.58
N CYS A 191 8.28 5.23 -3.73
CA CYS A 191 8.07 3.82 -4.07
C CYS A 191 8.85 3.44 -5.35
N GLN A 192 8.89 2.16 -5.69
CA GLN A 192 9.27 1.74 -7.04
C GLN A 192 8.15 2.10 -8.02
N THR A 193 8.36 3.09 -8.89
CA THR A 193 7.36 3.49 -9.90
C THR A 193 7.35 2.55 -11.11
N ILE A 194 6.16 2.11 -11.50
CA ILE A 194 5.86 1.36 -12.71
C ILE A 194 5.18 2.32 -13.71
N THR A 195 5.72 2.43 -14.94
CA THR A 195 5.27 3.43 -15.92
C THR A 195 4.86 2.86 -17.27
N LYS A 196 5.16 1.59 -17.56
CA LYS A 196 4.99 0.98 -18.90
C LYS A 196 4.07 -0.23 -18.90
N ASN A 197 3.42 -0.54 -17.77
CA ASN A 197 2.52 -1.69 -17.70
C ASN A 197 1.23 -1.44 -18.48
N ILE A 198 0.71 -2.52 -19.07
CA ILE A 198 -0.56 -2.53 -19.80
C ILE A 198 -1.58 -3.41 -19.08
N PRO A 199 -2.89 -3.10 -19.18
CA PRO A 199 -3.94 -3.94 -18.61
C PRO A 199 -3.94 -5.33 -19.22
N VAL A 200 -3.99 -6.36 -18.37
CA VAL A 200 -4.04 -7.75 -18.82
C VAL A 200 -5.47 -8.09 -19.24
N ARG A 201 -5.66 -8.46 -20.50
CA ARG A 201 -6.99 -8.73 -21.10
C ARG A 201 -7.31 -10.21 -21.30
N GLU A 202 -6.40 -11.10 -20.92
CA GLU A 202 -6.61 -12.55 -20.95
C GLU A 202 -7.31 -13.02 -19.68
N SER A 203 -8.51 -13.59 -19.80
CA SER A 203 -9.39 -13.95 -18.68
C SER A 203 -8.83 -14.99 -17.70
N ASN A 204 -7.86 -15.80 -18.15
CA ASN A 204 -7.21 -16.82 -17.33
C ASN A 204 -6.01 -16.29 -16.52
N LYS A 205 -5.64 -15.01 -16.65
CA LYS A 205 -4.51 -14.42 -15.92
C LYS A 205 -4.96 -13.81 -14.60
N LYS A 206 -4.09 -13.88 -13.60
CA LYS A 206 -4.31 -13.33 -12.25
C LYS A 206 -4.79 -11.86 -12.25
N TRP A 207 -4.26 -11.06 -13.16
CA TRP A 207 -4.51 -9.61 -13.25
C TRP A 207 -5.49 -9.23 -14.37
N PHE A 208 -6.32 -10.18 -14.81
CA PHE A 208 -7.34 -9.92 -15.83
C PHE A 208 -8.29 -8.79 -15.43
N ILE A 209 -8.38 -7.79 -16.29
CA ILE A 209 -9.25 -6.63 -16.14
C ILE A 209 -9.98 -6.35 -17.45
N THR A 210 -11.29 -6.12 -17.34
CA THR A 210 -12.16 -5.89 -18.49
C THR A 210 -12.07 -4.45 -19.01
N PRO A 211 -12.39 -4.18 -20.29
CA PRO A 211 -12.48 -2.81 -20.80
C PRO A 211 -13.51 -1.95 -20.05
N GLU A 212 -14.56 -2.57 -19.51
CA GLU A 212 -15.58 -1.91 -18.69
C GLU A 212 -15.00 -1.45 -17.34
N GLU A 213 -14.20 -2.29 -16.67
CA GLU A 213 -13.49 -1.92 -15.44
C GLU A 213 -12.37 -0.88 -15.67
N TYR A 214 -11.72 -0.92 -16.83
CA TYR A 214 -10.65 0.01 -17.19
C TYR A 214 -10.56 0.16 -18.72
N PRO A 215 -11.06 1.26 -19.31
CA PRO A 215 -11.18 1.39 -20.77
C PRO A 215 -9.85 1.71 -21.47
N PHE A 216 -8.85 2.18 -20.74
CA PHE A 216 -7.59 2.63 -21.32
C PHE A 216 -6.67 1.47 -21.71
N THR A 217 -5.78 1.72 -22.67
CA THR A 217 -4.83 0.72 -23.18
C THR A 217 -3.54 0.64 -22.38
N LYS A 218 -3.28 1.63 -21.52
CA LYS A 218 -2.10 1.69 -20.64
C LYS A 218 -2.54 2.07 -19.23
N PHE A 219 -1.86 1.51 -18.23
CA PHE A 219 -2.03 1.99 -16.86
C PHE A 219 -1.41 3.38 -16.70
N LEU A 220 -2.04 4.21 -15.87
CA LEU A 220 -1.38 5.39 -15.30
C LEU A 220 -0.11 4.96 -14.55
N PRO A 221 0.93 5.81 -14.45
CA PRO A 221 2.06 5.54 -13.55
C PRO A 221 1.58 5.25 -12.13
N TYR A 222 2.14 4.23 -11.49
CA TYR A 222 1.78 3.82 -10.13
C TYR A 222 2.99 3.24 -9.38
N CYS A 223 2.91 3.16 -8.06
CA CYS A 223 3.85 2.45 -7.19
C CYS A 223 3.63 0.95 -7.27
N ALA A 224 4.69 0.16 -7.39
CA ALA A 224 4.60 -1.28 -7.23
C ALA A 224 4.00 -1.65 -5.86
N GLY A 225 3.08 -2.62 -5.83
CA GLY A 225 2.24 -2.89 -4.66
C GLY A 225 2.97 -3.25 -3.36
N HIS A 226 4.19 -3.80 -3.44
CA HIS A 226 4.91 -4.34 -2.29
C HIS A 226 5.19 -3.28 -1.21
N SER A 227 5.60 -2.04 -1.54
CA SER A 227 5.77 -1.00 -0.52
C SER A 227 5.72 0.44 -1.03
N SER A 228 5.33 1.35 -0.13
CA SER A 228 5.42 2.80 -0.35
C SER A 228 5.63 3.56 0.96
N ILE A 229 6.39 4.65 0.89
CA ILE A 229 6.54 5.64 1.96
C ILE A 229 5.62 6.82 1.65
N MET A 230 4.85 7.24 2.64
CA MET A 230 3.99 8.41 2.57
C MET A 230 4.23 9.34 3.76
N SER A 231 4.13 10.65 3.53
CA SER A 231 3.91 11.59 4.64
C SER A 231 2.45 11.57 5.08
N ILE A 232 2.18 11.87 6.36
CA ILE A 232 0.82 11.75 6.90
C ILE A 232 -0.19 12.69 6.22
N ASP A 233 0.26 13.80 5.63
CA ASP A 233 -0.61 14.67 4.84
C ASP A 233 -1.05 14.03 3.52
N VAL A 234 -0.18 13.23 2.87
CA VAL A 234 -0.54 12.45 1.67
C VAL A 234 -1.60 11.41 2.01
N VAL A 235 -1.43 10.67 3.10
CA VAL A 235 -2.43 9.70 3.58
C VAL A 235 -3.81 10.34 3.73
N ARG A 236 -3.88 11.54 4.34
CA ARG A 236 -5.14 12.27 4.52
C ARG A 236 -5.74 12.73 3.21
N LYS A 237 -4.91 13.23 2.29
CA LYS A 237 -5.36 13.66 0.96
C LYS A 237 -5.92 12.48 0.18
N MET A 238 -5.22 11.35 0.18
CA MET A 238 -5.64 10.12 -0.49
C MET A 238 -6.96 9.59 0.11
N TYR A 239 -7.11 9.57 1.44
CA TYR A 239 -8.38 9.18 2.06
C TYR A 239 -9.56 10.08 1.65
N ARG A 240 -9.33 11.39 1.48
CA ARG A 240 -10.38 12.32 1.04
C ARG A 240 -10.70 12.12 -0.43
N ALA A 241 -9.68 11.92 -1.26
CA ALA A 241 -9.82 11.65 -2.68
C ALA A 241 -10.57 10.34 -2.95
N SER A 242 -10.28 9.27 -2.19
CA SER A 242 -10.88 7.94 -2.40
C SER A 242 -12.40 7.92 -2.32
N LYS A 243 -13.01 8.92 -1.67
CA LYS A 243 -14.46 9.04 -1.53
C LYS A 243 -15.18 9.48 -2.81
N ASN A 244 -14.43 9.94 -3.82
CA ASN A 244 -14.96 10.46 -5.08
C ASN A 244 -14.27 9.82 -6.29
N VAL A 245 -13.55 8.72 -6.10
CA VAL A 245 -12.83 8.03 -7.17
C VAL A 245 -13.40 6.62 -7.29
N PRO A 246 -14.00 6.27 -8.44
CA PRO A 246 -14.53 4.95 -8.71
C PRO A 246 -13.59 3.82 -8.30
N TYR A 247 -14.19 2.80 -7.71
CA TYR A 247 -13.45 1.64 -7.22
C TYR A 247 -12.75 0.92 -8.38
N LEU A 248 -11.51 0.54 -8.14
CA LEU A 248 -10.78 -0.42 -8.96
C LEU A 248 -10.13 -1.44 -8.04
N TRP A 249 -10.26 -2.72 -8.34
CA TRP A 249 -9.79 -3.82 -7.49
C TRP A 249 -8.25 -3.97 -7.45
N LEU A 250 -7.54 -3.36 -8.40
CA LEU A 250 -6.08 -3.24 -8.42
C LEU A 250 -5.64 -2.10 -7.48
N GLU A 251 -5.32 -2.46 -6.24
CA GLU A 251 -5.00 -1.53 -5.14
C GLU A 251 -3.90 -0.53 -5.47
N ASP A 252 -2.83 -0.99 -6.10
CA ASP A 252 -1.66 -0.20 -6.43
C ASP A 252 -1.96 0.84 -7.51
N VAL A 253 -2.66 0.43 -8.57
CA VAL A 253 -3.18 1.29 -9.63
C VAL A 253 -4.22 2.29 -9.08
N TYR A 254 -5.16 1.84 -8.24
CA TYR A 254 -6.14 2.71 -7.61
C TYR A 254 -5.48 3.75 -6.71
N GLY A 255 -4.69 3.30 -5.73
CA GLY A 255 -4.10 4.17 -4.71
C GLY A 255 -3.08 5.14 -5.30
N SER A 256 -1.99 4.61 -5.83
CA SER A 256 -0.85 5.41 -6.26
C SER A 256 -0.92 5.84 -7.73
N GLY A 257 -1.84 5.29 -8.53
CA GLY A 257 -2.19 5.82 -9.84
C GLY A 257 -3.32 6.84 -9.74
N PHE A 258 -4.55 6.40 -9.42
CA PHE A 258 -5.74 7.23 -9.54
C PHE A 258 -5.75 8.37 -8.51
N LEU A 259 -5.58 8.04 -7.22
CA LEU A 259 -5.63 9.07 -6.18
C LEU A 259 -4.45 10.03 -6.28
N SER A 260 -3.25 9.55 -6.61
CA SER A 260 -2.07 10.40 -6.72
C SER A 260 -2.18 11.38 -7.89
N LEU A 261 -2.72 10.94 -9.04
CA LEU A 261 -2.95 11.79 -10.20
C LEU A 261 -3.97 12.90 -9.88
N LEU A 262 -5.12 12.54 -9.30
CA LEU A 262 -6.15 13.50 -8.91
C LEU A 262 -5.59 14.56 -7.94
N LEU A 263 -4.70 14.14 -7.04
CA LEU A 263 -4.04 15.01 -6.06
C LEU A 263 -2.80 15.73 -6.59
N LYS A 264 -2.41 15.48 -7.85
CA LYS A 264 -1.19 16.01 -8.50
C LYS A 264 0.08 15.72 -7.68
N LEU A 265 0.12 14.56 -7.04
CA LEU A 265 1.27 14.12 -6.25
C LEU A 265 2.37 13.60 -7.19
N LYS A 266 3.61 13.95 -6.88
CA LYS A 266 4.78 13.40 -7.56
C LYS A 266 5.24 12.17 -6.82
N MET A 267 5.34 11.05 -7.53
CA MET A 267 6.00 9.85 -7.03
C MET A 267 7.51 9.98 -7.24
N PHE A 268 8.27 9.65 -6.21
CA PHE A 268 9.72 9.59 -6.31
C PHE A 268 10.21 8.17 -6.05
N MET A 269 11.18 7.73 -6.85
CA MET A 269 11.91 6.51 -6.52
C MET A 269 12.91 6.84 -5.42
N PRO A 270 12.83 6.20 -4.24
CA PRO A 270 13.84 6.40 -3.21
C PRO A 270 15.19 5.91 -3.76
N LYS A 271 16.28 6.58 -3.38
CA LYS A 271 17.66 6.28 -3.86
C LYS A 271 18.23 4.95 -3.29
N PHE A 272 17.37 4.00 -2.96
CA PHE A 272 17.75 2.72 -2.36
C PHE A 272 17.42 1.56 -3.28
N TYR A 273 18.22 0.49 -3.17
CA TYR A 273 18.05 -0.71 -3.98
C TYR A 273 16.91 -1.56 -3.41
N PHE A 274 15.95 -1.89 -4.27
CA PHE A 274 15.03 -3.00 -4.07
C PHE A 274 15.72 -4.25 -4.64
N GLU A 275 16.29 -5.09 -3.79
CA GLU A 275 16.86 -6.36 -4.25
C GLU A 275 15.85 -7.50 -4.09
N PRO A 276 15.55 -8.24 -5.17
CA PRO A 276 14.56 -9.31 -5.12
C PRO A 276 15.08 -10.64 -4.55
N VAL A 277 16.39 -10.82 -4.31
CA VAL A 277 16.94 -12.15 -3.93
C VAL A 277 18.16 -12.05 -3.02
N ILE A 278 18.26 -12.96 -2.05
CA ILE A 278 19.32 -13.11 -1.04
C ILE A 278 20.74 -13.27 -1.64
N SER A 279 20.86 -13.75 -2.87
CA SER A 279 22.17 -14.07 -3.50
C SER A 279 23.09 -12.85 -3.71
N SER A 280 22.58 -11.63 -3.61
CA SER A 280 23.33 -10.38 -3.78
C SER A 280 23.74 -9.68 -2.46
N LEU A 281 23.31 -10.18 -1.29
CA LEU A 281 23.64 -9.59 0.02
C LEU A 281 25.14 -9.55 0.32
N ASN A 282 25.92 -10.47 -0.26
CA ASN A 282 27.36 -10.53 -0.05
C ASN A 282 28.10 -9.31 -0.59
N ASP A 283 27.51 -8.54 -1.51
CA ASP A 283 28.22 -7.46 -2.19
C ASP A 283 27.97 -6.05 -1.62
N LYS A 284 26.80 -5.75 -1.02
CA LYS A 284 26.46 -4.36 -0.55
C LYS A 284 25.46 -4.26 0.63
N PRO A 285 25.83 -4.64 1.87
CA PRO A 285 24.93 -4.55 3.03
C PRO A 285 24.49 -3.13 3.40
N CYS A 286 25.30 -2.10 3.09
CA CYS A 286 25.05 -0.70 3.50
C CYS A 286 23.96 0.02 2.69
N SER A 287 23.59 -0.48 1.50
CA SER A 287 22.64 0.18 0.59
C SER A 287 21.26 -0.47 0.59
N LEU A 288 21.03 -1.44 1.49
CA LEU A 288 19.88 -2.31 1.47
C LEU A 288 18.78 -1.82 2.41
N PHE A 289 17.72 -1.29 1.81
CA PHE A 289 16.65 -0.59 2.51
C PHE A 289 15.40 -1.47 2.69
N TYR A 290 15.13 -2.34 1.71
CA TYR A 290 14.06 -3.34 1.71
C TYR A 290 14.56 -4.65 1.10
N LEU A 291 14.03 -5.78 1.58
CA LEU A 291 14.22 -7.10 0.99
C LEU A 291 12.89 -7.81 0.85
N ASN A 292 12.62 -8.35 -0.33
CA ASN A 292 11.53 -9.30 -0.48
C ASN A 292 11.93 -10.63 0.18
N ILE A 293 11.11 -11.08 1.11
CA ILE A 293 11.19 -12.44 1.65
C ILE A 293 10.35 -13.32 0.75
N LEU A 294 10.93 -14.37 0.17
CA LEU A 294 10.10 -15.41 -0.43
C LEU A 294 9.23 -16.04 0.67
N LYS A 295 7.93 -16.18 0.42
CA LYS A 295 6.98 -16.81 1.37
C LYS A 295 7.54 -18.16 1.84
N ASN A 296 7.54 -18.39 3.15
CA ASN A 296 8.06 -19.57 3.86
C ASN A 296 9.59 -19.70 4.01
N ASP A 297 10.37 -18.64 3.80
CA ASP A 297 11.81 -18.77 3.94
C ASP A 297 12.30 -18.57 5.40
N THR A 298 12.81 -19.64 6.02
CA THR A 298 13.61 -19.58 7.26
C THR A 298 14.80 -18.63 7.15
N ASN A 299 15.22 -18.31 5.92
CA ASN A 299 16.24 -17.31 5.68
C ASN A 299 15.80 -15.90 6.09
N ALA A 300 14.52 -15.61 6.32
CA ALA A 300 14.07 -14.30 6.82
C ALA A 300 14.71 -13.92 8.17
N LEU A 301 14.78 -14.88 9.10
CA LEU A 301 15.41 -14.67 10.41
C LEU A 301 16.93 -14.61 10.29
N VAL A 302 17.52 -15.47 9.46
CA VAL A 302 18.97 -15.44 9.15
C VAL A 302 19.33 -14.09 8.53
N LEU A 303 18.52 -13.61 7.61
CA LEU A 303 18.67 -12.36 6.91
C LEU A 303 18.52 -11.16 7.84
N TRP A 304 17.52 -11.18 8.71
CA TRP A 304 17.36 -10.18 9.76
C TRP A 304 18.56 -10.17 10.72
N TYR A 305 19.06 -11.35 11.10
CA TYR A 305 20.26 -11.49 11.91
C TYR A 305 21.48 -10.92 11.18
N THR A 306 21.63 -11.16 9.89
CA THR A 306 22.64 -10.53 9.04
C THR A 306 22.47 -9.02 9.02
N ILE A 307 21.29 -8.47 8.76
CA ILE A 307 21.06 -7.01 8.74
C ILE A 307 21.41 -6.37 10.09
N THR A 308 21.00 -6.98 11.21
CA THR A 308 21.23 -6.42 12.54
C THR A 308 22.67 -6.54 13.00
N GLN A 309 23.31 -7.70 12.82
CA GLN A 309 24.72 -7.91 13.19
C GLN A 309 25.68 -7.11 12.30
N TYR A 310 25.41 -7.04 11.00
CA TYR A 310 26.20 -6.23 10.07
C TYR A 310 25.90 -4.73 10.26
N GLY A 311 24.64 -4.35 10.49
CA GLY A 311 24.22 -2.98 10.74
C GLY A 311 24.80 -2.36 12.02
N THR A 312 25.04 -3.15 13.07
CA THR A 312 25.73 -2.67 14.29
C THR A 312 27.26 -2.56 14.12
N LYS A 313 27.85 -3.28 13.16
CA LYS A 313 29.30 -3.25 12.88
C LYS A 313 29.71 -2.22 11.85
N LEU A 314 28.74 -1.67 11.11
CA LEU A 314 29.03 -0.67 10.12
C LEU A 314 29.11 0.72 10.77
N ASN A 315 30.32 1.26 10.82
CA ASN A 315 30.54 2.70 10.63
C ASN A 315 30.06 3.09 9.21
N CYS A 316 28.75 2.96 8.95
CA CYS A 316 28.12 3.44 7.73
C CYS A 316 28.21 4.97 7.73
N THR A 317 29.25 5.52 7.11
CA THR A 317 29.24 6.92 6.68
C THR A 317 28.34 7.02 5.45
N CYS A 318 27.15 7.60 5.62
CA CYS A 318 26.28 7.99 4.51
C CYS A 318 26.91 9.09 3.67
#